data_AF-A0A963E0R9-F1
#
_entry.id   AF-A0A963E0R9-F1
#
_cell.length_a   1.000
_cell.length_b   1.000
_cell.length_c   1.000
_cell.angle_alpha   90.00
_cell.angle_beta   90.00
_cell.angle_gamma   90.00
#
_symmetry.space_group_name_H-M   'P 1'
#
loop_
_entity.id
_entity.type
_entity.pdbx_description
1 polymer ?
#
loop_
_entity_poly.entity_id
_entity_poly.type
_entity_poly.pdbx_seq_one_letter_code
_entity_poly.pdbx_strand_id
1 'polypeptide(L)'
;MHSIEKTRWEEDWRIEDRQLRVVAARIAGSGAGMEPPADAILHDGTWHYRPALPPLPQVLLSHSPYAGSYELCVAGGCRPIADYLPGLPAQATLRLAACAGEKAVATGTPLPSTVGAGRRR
;
A
#
# COMPACT_ATOMS: atom_id res chain seq x y z
N MET A 1 -2.25 34.03 7.59
CA MET A 1 -1.62 32.71 7.68
C MET A 1 -2.67 31.68 7.31
N HIS A 2 -2.55 31.03 6.16
CA HIS A 2 -3.40 29.90 5.78
C HIS A 2 -2.50 28.67 5.80
N SER A 3 -2.68 27.82 6.81
CA SER A 3 -2.00 26.54 6.92
C SER A 3 -2.89 25.50 6.28
N ILE A 4 -2.41 24.80 5.24
CA ILE A 4 -3.11 23.64 4.70
C ILE A 4 -2.73 22.48 5.62
N GLU A 5 -3.68 22.03 6.43
CA GLU A 5 -3.50 20.90 7.33
C GLU A 5 -3.04 19.67 6.55
N LYS A 6 -1.95 19.03 7.01
CA LYS A 6 -1.41 17.81 6.41
C LYS A 6 -2.07 16.61 7.08
N THR A 7 -3.29 16.29 6.66
CA THR A 7 -4.02 15.14 7.18
C THR A 7 -3.49 13.84 6.57
N ARG A 8 -3.26 12.83 7.41
CA ARG A 8 -2.82 11.50 6.95
C ARG A 8 -3.98 10.77 6.28
N TRP A 9 -3.70 10.20 5.11
CA TRP A 9 -4.59 9.28 4.39
C TRP A 9 -3.88 7.93 4.26
N GLU A 10 -4.56 6.86 4.66
CA GLU A 10 -4.16 5.49 4.36
C GLU A 10 -5.23 4.74 3.55
N GLU A 11 -4.78 3.83 2.68
CA GLU A 11 -5.65 2.93 1.93
C GLU A 11 -5.11 1.52 1.96
N ASP A 12 -5.99 0.56 2.16
CA ASP A 12 -5.67 -0.86 2.07
C ASP A 12 -6.11 -1.41 0.72
N TRP A 13 -5.17 -2.00 0.00
CA TRP A 13 -5.38 -2.54 -1.34
C TRP A 13 -5.14 -4.05 -1.37
N ARG A 14 -5.95 -4.76 -2.14
CA ARG A 14 -5.78 -6.19 -2.46
C ARG A 14 -5.60 -6.38 -3.95
N ILE A 15 -4.80 -7.38 -4.32
CA ILE A 15 -4.67 -7.81 -5.71
C ILE A 15 -5.73 -8.90 -5.97
N GLU A 16 -6.63 -8.64 -6.91
CA GLU A 16 -7.66 -9.58 -7.38
C GLU A 16 -7.61 -9.60 -8.91
N ASP A 17 -7.47 -10.77 -9.53
CA ASP A 17 -7.43 -10.92 -11.00
C ASP A 17 -6.43 -9.97 -11.72
N ARG A 18 -5.29 -9.70 -11.08
CA ARG A 18 -4.26 -8.73 -11.53
C ARG A 18 -4.73 -7.27 -11.54
N GLN A 19 -5.78 -6.96 -10.79
CA GLN A 19 -6.27 -5.62 -10.54
C GLN A 19 -6.14 -5.27 -9.06
N LEU A 20 -6.10 -3.98 -8.76
CA LEU A 20 -6.04 -3.43 -7.42
C LEU A 20 -7.46 -3.10 -6.95
N ARG A 21 -7.93 -3.78 -5.91
CA ARG A 21 -9.17 -3.45 -5.21
C ARG A 21 -8.85 -2.75 -3.90
N VAL A 22 -9.35 -1.54 -3.73
CA VAL A 22 -9.34 -0.87 -2.43
C VAL A 22 -10.41 -1.50 -1.54
N VAL A 23 -10.03 -1.86 -0.31
CA VAL A 23 -10.91 -2.54 0.64
C VAL A 23 -11.18 -1.72 1.89
N ALA A 24 -10.34 -0.74 2.19
CA ALA A 24 -10.53 0.21 3.28
C ALA A 24 -9.74 1.50 3.00
N ALA A 25 -10.23 2.60 3.55
CA ALA A 25 -9.54 3.89 3.58
C ALA A 25 -9.74 4.55 4.96
N ARG A 26 -8.73 5.32 5.37
CA ARG A 26 -8.68 6.03 6.65
C ARG A 26 -8.17 7.45 6.46
N ILE A 27 -8.87 8.44 7.00
CA ILE A 27 -8.48 9.85 6.93
C ILE A 27 -8.64 10.51 8.31
N ALA A 28 -7.57 11.15 8.79
CA ALA A 28 -7.52 11.73 10.14
C ALA A 28 -8.28 13.08 10.32
N GLY A 29 -9.08 13.53 9.35
CA GLY A 29 -9.78 14.81 9.42
C GLY A 29 -10.37 15.29 8.10
N SER A 30 -11.21 16.32 8.18
CA SER A 30 -11.80 17.02 7.04
C SER A 30 -10.86 18.10 6.50
N GLY A 31 -9.78 17.67 5.85
CA GLY A 31 -8.95 18.59 5.05
C GLY A 31 -9.70 19.03 3.80
N ALA A 32 -9.35 20.17 3.21
CA ALA A 32 -9.98 20.62 1.97
C ALA A 32 -9.80 19.58 0.85
N GLY A 33 -10.90 19.01 0.35
CA GLY A 33 -10.89 17.95 -0.65
C GLY A 33 -10.63 16.55 -0.08
N MET A 34 -10.66 16.41 1.24
CA MET A 34 -10.45 15.17 2.00
C MET A 34 -11.69 14.85 2.86
N GLU A 35 -12.86 15.37 2.48
CA GLU A 35 -14.10 15.08 3.17
C GLU A 35 -14.39 13.57 3.17
N PRO A 36 -14.57 12.95 4.35
CA PRO A 36 -14.98 11.57 4.42
C PRO A 36 -16.39 11.41 3.82
N PRO A 37 -16.70 10.27 3.18
CA PRO A 37 -18.04 10.03 2.65
C PRO A 37 -19.07 9.89 3.78
N ALA A 38 -20.36 10.01 3.44
CA ALA A 38 -21.44 10.03 4.42
C ALA A 38 -21.59 8.71 5.22
N ASP A 39 -21.09 7.60 4.68
CA ASP A 39 -21.07 6.29 5.31
C ASP A 39 -19.79 6.02 6.13
N ALA A 40 -18.88 7.00 6.22
CA ALA A 40 -17.69 6.88 7.04
C ALA A 40 -18.01 6.85 8.53
N ILE A 41 -17.28 6.00 9.25
CA ILE A 41 -17.41 5.82 10.69
C ILE A 41 -16.20 6.45 11.36
N LEU A 42 -16.44 7.38 12.30
CA LEU A 42 -15.38 7.95 13.11
C LEU A 42 -14.98 6.97 14.22
N HIS A 43 -13.70 6.60 14.24
CA HIS A 43 -13.11 5.74 15.25
C HIS A 43 -11.76 6.33 15.69
N ASP A 44 -11.58 6.58 16.98
CA ASP A 44 -10.34 7.16 17.56
C ASP A 44 -9.81 8.40 16.80
N GLY A 45 -10.71 9.30 16.40
CA GLY A 45 -10.34 10.53 15.67
C GLY A 45 -9.98 10.34 14.20
N THR A 46 -10.11 9.13 13.66
CA THR A 46 -9.90 8.82 12.24
C THR A 46 -11.21 8.37 11.61
N TRP A 47 -11.51 8.84 10.39
CA TRP A 47 -12.66 8.39 9.63
C TRP A 47 -12.30 7.12 8.87
N HIS A 48 -13.07 6.06 9.05
CA HIS A 48 -12.91 4.77 8.39
C HIS A 48 -14.06 4.55 7.41
N TYR A 49 -13.75 4.16 6.18
CA TYR A 49 -14.76 3.85 5.18
C TYR A 49 -14.22 2.85 4.15
N ARG A 50 -15.12 2.34 3.31
CA ARG A 50 -14.76 1.50 2.17
C ARG A 50 -15.05 2.26 0.88
N PRO A 51 -14.03 2.67 0.10
CA PRO A 51 -14.28 3.35 -1.15
C PRO A 51 -15.06 2.47 -2.12
N ALA A 52 -16.11 3.03 -2.74
CA ALA A 52 -16.95 2.35 -3.72
C ALA A 52 -16.33 2.41 -5.13
N LEU A 53 -15.07 1.99 -5.25
CA LEU A 53 -14.36 1.93 -6.54
C LEU A 53 -14.36 0.50 -7.10
N PRO A 54 -14.54 0.33 -8.43
CA PRO A 54 -14.28 -0.95 -9.07
C PRO A 54 -12.79 -1.30 -8.98
N PRO A 55 -12.40 -2.58 -9.17
CA PRO A 55 -11.00 -2.96 -9.31
C PRO A 55 -10.31 -2.12 -10.39
N LEU A 56 -9.15 -1.56 -10.05
CA LEU A 56 -8.38 -0.69 -10.93
C LEU A 56 -7.19 -1.47 -11.52
N PRO A 57 -6.88 -1.31 -12.82
CA PRO A 57 -5.67 -1.89 -13.38
C PRO A 57 -4.40 -1.26 -12.78
N GLN A 58 -4.50 -0.01 -12.31
CA GLN A 58 -3.40 0.73 -11.69
C GLN A 58 -3.93 1.90 -10.85
N VAL A 59 -3.11 2.37 -9.92
CA VAL A 59 -3.29 3.59 -9.13
C VAL A 59 -2.18 4.57 -9.51
N LEU A 60 -2.53 5.82 -9.74
CA LEU A 60 -1.60 6.90 -10.03
C LEU A 60 -1.46 7.80 -8.80
N LEU A 61 -0.23 8.01 -8.34
CA LEU A 61 0.09 8.83 -7.17
C LEU A 61 0.93 10.03 -7.56
N SER A 62 0.50 11.23 -7.16
CA SER A 62 1.21 12.47 -7.43
C SER A 62 2.31 12.68 -6.40
N HIS A 63 3.58 12.55 -6.81
CA HIS A 63 4.74 12.79 -5.96
C HIS A 63 5.24 14.22 -6.14
N SER A 64 5.38 14.97 -5.04
CA SER A 64 5.94 16.32 -5.03
C SER A 64 6.54 16.64 -3.65
N PRO A 65 7.49 17.58 -3.53
CA PRO A 65 8.02 18.01 -2.23
C PRO A 65 7.03 18.89 -1.45
N TYR A 66 5.92 19.30 -2.08
CA TYR A 66 4.92 20.18 -1.48
C TYR A 66 3.85 19.40 -0.69
N ALA A 67 3.79 18.08 -0.87
CA ALA A 67 2.93 17.16 -0.14
C ALA A 67 3.76 16.26 0.80
N GLY A 68 3.09 15.54 1.72
CA GLY A 68 3.76 14.48 2.46
C GLY A 68 4.26 13.38 1.52
N SER A 69 5.28 12.62 1.94
CA SER A 69 5.76 11.48 1.17
C SER A 69 4.80 10.30 1.30
N TYR A 70 4.78 9.41 0.30
CA TYR A 70 4.07 8.14 0.38
C TYR A 70 4.92 7.09 1.09
N GLU A 71 4.25 6.24 1.87
CA GLU A 71 4.80 4.99 2.38
C GLU A 71 4.08 3.82 1.74
N LEU A 72 4.82 2.79 1.35
CA LEU A 72 4.27 1.54 0.85
C LEU A 72 4.45 0.45 1.90
N CYS A 73 3.33 -0.06 2.41
CA CYS A 73 3.28 -1.15 3.37
C CYS A 73 2.98 -2.48 2.68
N VAL A 74 3.90 -3.46 2.80
CA VAL A 74 3.74 -4.82 2.26
C VAL A 74 4.04 -5.83 3.36
N ALA A 75 3.14 -6.79 3.57
CA ALA A 75 3.28 -7.82 4.62
C ALA A 75 3.59 -7.25 6.02
N GLY A 76 3.02 -6.08 6.34
CA GLY A 76 3.22 -5.39 7.62
C GLY A 76 4.48 -4.51 7.70
N GLY A 77 5.37 -4.57 6.70
CA GLY A 77 6.54 -3.69 6.63
C GLY A 77 6.25 -2.45 5.79
N CYS A 78 6.32 -1.26 6.40
CA CYS A 78 6.16 0.03 5.74
C CYS A 78 7.52 0.66 5.45
N ARG A 79 7.69 1.19 4.24
CA ARG A 79 8.88 1.95 3.83
C ARG A 79 8.49 3.13 2.94
N PRO A 80 9.21 4.26 3.00
CA PRO A 80 9.04 5.37 2.06
C PRO A 80 9.11 4.89 0.61
N ILE A 81 8.30 5.46 -0.27
CA ILE A 81 8.27 5.03 -1.68
C ILE A 81 9.58 5.30 -2.42
N ALA A 82 10.34 6.32 -1.97
CA ALA A 82 11.65 6.67 -2.50
C ALA A 82 12.67 5.54 -2.33
N ASP A 83 12.56 4.72 -1.27
CA ASP A 83 13.46 3.60 -1.02
C ASP A 83 13.32 2.50 -2.08
N TYR A 84 12.14 2.39 -2.70
CA TYR A 84 11.88 1.45 -3.80
C TYR A 84 12.26 2.00 -5.17
N LEU A 85 12.46 3.31 -5.28
CA LEU A 85 12.65 4.02 -6.56
C LEU A 85 13.93 4.87 -6.52
N PRO A 86 15.11 4.26 -6.65
CA PRO A 86 16.37 5.00 -6.70
C PRO A 86 16.35 6.04 -7.83
N GLY A 87 16.69 7.28 -7.50
CA GLY A 87 16.68 8.39 -8.46
C GLY A 87 15.30 8.97 -8.77
N LEU A 88 14.30 8.73 -7.91
CA LEU A 88 12.99 9.34 -8.04
C LEU A 88 13.11 10.89 -8.09
N PRO A 89 12.62 11.55 -9.17
CA PRO A 89 12.63 13.00 -9.24
C PRO A 89 11.75 13.62 -8.17
N ALA A 90 12.08 14.84 -7.73
CA ALA A 90 11.29 15.56 -6.72
C ALA A 90 9.81 15.69 -7.10
N GLN A 91 9.48 15.78 -8.39
CA GLN A 91 8.12 15.85 -8.90
C GLN A 91 7.91 14.73 -9.94
N ALA A 92 6.94 13.86 -9.72
CA ALA A 92 6.67 12.72 -10.60
C ALA A 92 5.23 12.20 -10.43
N THR A 93 4.76 11.41 -11.38
CA THR A 93 3.57 10.56 -11.19
C THR A 93 4.03 9.12 -11.03
N LEU A 94 3.75 8.53 -9.88
CA LEU A 94 4.06 7.13 -9.59
C LEU A 94 2.90 6.26 -10.04
N ARG A 95 3.20 5.09 -10.60
CA ARG A 95 2.20 4.13 -11.07
C ARG A 95 2.34 2.84 -10.27
N LEU A 96 1.33 2.53 -9.46
CA LEU A 96 1.22 1.25 -8.79
C LEU A 96 0.27 0.36 -9.59
N ALA A 97 0.71 -0.85 -9.89
CA ALA A 97 -0.10 -1.86 -10.55
C ALA A 97 0.25 -3.23 -9.96
N ALA A 98 -0.66 -4.20 -10.05
CA ALA A 98 -0.32 -5.57 -9.74
C ALA A 98 0.81 -6.04 -10.67
N CYS A 99 1.81 -6.73 -10.12
CA CYS A 99 2.84 -7.33 -10.95
C CYS A 99 2.18 -8.27 -11.97
N ALA A 100 2.57 -8.15 -13.24
CA ALA A 100 2.25 -9.14 -14.25
C ALA A 100 3.08 -10.40 -13.93
N GLY A 101 2.59 -11.20 -12.98
CA GLY A 101 3.32 -12.38 -12.54
C GLY A 101 3.41 -13.41 -13.65
N GLU A 102 4.61 -13.65 -14.16
CA GLU A 102 5.17 -14.97 -13.89
C GLU A 102 5.27 -15.13 -12.37
N LYS A 103 4.78 -16.26 -11.85
CA LYS A 103 4.62 -16.51 -10.41
C LYS A 103 5.82 -16.00 -9.62
N ALA A 104 5.54 -15.27 -8.53
CA ALA A 104 6.52 -15.09 -7.46
C ALA A 104 6.82 -16.49 -6.88
N VAL A 105 7.84 -17.15 -7.42
CA VAL A 105 8.47 -18.30 -6.77
C VAL A 105 9.15 -17.72 -5.54
N ALA A 106 8.61 -18.03 -4.37
CA ALA A 106 9.34 -17.90 -3.13
C ALA A 106 10.54 -18.86 -3.23
N THR A 107 11.70 -18.36 -3.67
CA THR A 107 12.95 -19.11 -3.62
C THR A 107 13.45 -19.11 -2.17
N GLY A 108 12.70 -19.78 -1.29
CA GLY A 108 13.23 -20.30 -0.05
C GLY A 108 13.86 -21.65 -0.37
N THR A 109 15.18 -21.71 -0.43
CA THR A 109 15.95 -22.95 -0.53
C THR A 109 15.44 -23.94 0.53
N PRO A 110 14.93 -25.13 0.16
CA PRO A 110 14.61 -26.13 1.16
C PRO A 110 15.92 -26.63 1.77
N LEU A 111 16.06 -26.50 3.10
CA LEU A 111 17.13 -27.11 3.87
C LEU A 111 17.14 -28.63 3.62
N PRO A 112 18.31 -29.26 3.42
CA PRO A 112 18.38 -30.70 3.27
C PRO A 112 17.99 -31.38 4.58
N SER A 113 16.91 -32.16 4.55
CA SER A 113 16.55 -33.07 5.65
C SER A 113 17.59 -34.18 5.71
N THR A 114 18.40 -34.19 6.77
CA THR A 114 19.32 -35.30 7.06
C THR A 114 18.52 -36.54 7.41
N VAL A 115 18.43 -37.50 6.48
CA VAL A 115 17.95 -38.86 6.77
C VAL A 115 18.97 -39.53 7.70
N GLY A 116 18.59 -39.73 8.95
CA GLY A 116 19.33 -40.55 9.91
C GLY A 116 19.30 -42.01 9.47
N ALA A 117 20.47 -42.55 9.13
CA ALA A 117 20.67 -43.97 8.89
C ALA A 117 20.51 -44.75 10.21
N GLY A 118 19.32 -45.31 10.42
CA GLY A 118 19.04 -46.28 11.49
C GLY A 118 19.72 -47.62 11.17
N ARG A 119 20.75 -47.93 11.97
CA ARG A 119 21.52 -49.17 11.91
C ARG A 119 20.63 -50.38 12.23
N ARG A 120 20.69 -51.41 11.39
CA ARG A 120 20.16 -52.75 11.66
C ARG A 120 20.78 -53.33 12.93
N ARG A 121 19.97 -53.98 13.76
CA ARG A 121 20.33 -55.18 14.50
C ARG A 121 19.21 -56.19 14.31
#